data_AF-A0A161MAV3-F1
#
_entry.id   AF-A0A161MAV3-F1
#
_cell.length_a   1.000
_cell.length_b   1.000
_cell.length_c   1.000
_cell.angle_alpha   90.00
_cell.angle_beta   90.00
_cell.angle_gamma   90.00
#
_symmetry.space_group_name_H-M   'P 1'
#
loop_
_entity.id
_entity.type
_entity.pdbx_description
1 polymer ?
#
loop_
_entity_poly.entity_id
_entity_poly.type
_entity_poly.pdbx_seq_one_letter_code
_entity_poly.pdbx_strand_id
1 'polypeptide(L)'
;MEDIQRALREIMPPDVILIGHSLNMDLHSLKMLHPYCIDTSVIFNLSGERARKTKLKVLSAEFLGERIQNKPGGHDSVEDAAACMKLVQAKLEHTIEWVDAV
;
A
#
# COMPACT_ATOMS: atom_id res chain seq x y z
N MET A 1 -17.46 9.45 11.45
CA MET A 1 -15.97 9.53 11.41
C MET A 1 -15.35 9.08 12.72
N GLU A 2 -15.77 9.62 13.86
CA GLU A 2 -15.24 9.23 15.18
C GLU A 2 -15.44 7.73 15.49
N ASP A 3 -16.56 7.14 15.07
CA ASP A 3 -16.81 5.71 15.27
C ASP A 3 -15.80 4.81 14.54
N ILE A 4 -15.41 5.19 13.31
CA ILE A 4 -14.40 4.46 12.54
C ILE A 4 -13.03 4.61 13.19
N GLN A 5 -12.66 5.83 13.61
CA GLN A 5 -11.39 6.05 14.30
C GLN A 5 -11.31 5.24 15.61
N ARG A 6 -12.42 5.15 16.35
CA ARG A 6 -12.50 4.33 17.57
C ARG A 6 -12.36 2.85 17.25
N ALA A 7 -13.12 2.34 16.28
CA ALA A 7 -13.02 0.94 15.86
C ALA A 7 -11.60 0.58 15.38
N LEU A 8 -10.95 1.46 14.62
CA LEU A 8 -9.56 1.27 14.20
C LEU A 8 -8.60 1.21 15.39
N ARG A 9 -8.75 2.06 16.40
CA ARG A 9 -7.91 2.02 17.62
C ARG A 9 -8.13 0.75 18.44
N GLU A 10 -9.32 0.17 18.43
CA GLU A 10 -9.62 -1.07 19.16
C GLU A 10 -8.96 -2.29 18.51
N ILE A 11 -8.81 -2.30 17.18
CA ILE A 11 -8.21 -3.43 16.45
C ILE A 11 -6.71 -3.26 16.19
N MET A 12 -6.20 -2.03 16.19
CA MET A 12 -4.80 -1.73 15.87
C MET A 12 -3.95 -1.65 17.15
N PRO A 13 -2.98 -2.56 17.35
CA PRO A 13 -2.00 -2.38 18.41
C PRO A 13 -1.14 -1.12 18.14
N PRO A 14 -0.57 -0.50 19.19
CA PRO A 14 0.12 0.79 19.08
C PRO A 14 1.36 0.75 18.19
N ASP A 15 1.93 -0.43 17.96
CA ASP A 15 3.11 -0.71 17.15
C ASP A 15 2.77 -1.37 15.80
N VAL A 16 1.50 -1.41 15.40
CA VAL A 16 1.10 -1.97 14.10
C VAL A 16 1.79 -1.21 12.96
N ILE A 17 2.26 -1.92 11.94
CA ILE A 17 2.76 -1.32 10.70
C ILE A 17 1.63 -1.33 9.68
N LEU A 18 1.20 -0.15 9.24
CA LEU A 18 0.18 -0.03 8.18
C LEU A 18 0.83 -0.23 6.81
N ILE A 19 0.26 -1.14 6.03
CA ILE A 19 0.69 -1.41 4.65
C ILE A 19 -0.44 -0.98 3.70
N GLY A 20 -0.08 -0.26 2.64
CA GLY A 20 -1.05 0.17 1.63
C GLY A 20 -0.40 0.86 0.44
N HIS A 21 -1.20 1.56 -0.36
CA HIS A 21 -0.77 2.25 -1.57
C HIS A 21 -1.28 3.68 -1.57
N SER A 22 -0.36 4.66 -1.53
CA SER A 22 -0.70 6.08 -1.33
C SER A 22 -1.51 6.34 -0.05
N LEU A 23 -1.09 5.70 1.05
CA LEU A 23 -1.74 5.76 2.37
C LEU A 23 -1.94 7.19 2.88
N ASN A 24 -1.13 8.14 2.39
CA ASN A 24 -1.27 9.54 2.73
C ASN A 24 -2.65 10.11 2.39
N MET A 25 -3.30 9.61 1.33
CA MET A 25 -4.67 10.00 0.96
C MET A 25 -5.71 9.43 1.93
N ASP A 26 -5.56 8.15 2.30
CA ASP A 26 -6.46 7.45 3.21
C ASP A 26 -6.39 8.03 4.62
N LEU A 27 -5.17 8.17 5.16
CA LEU A 27 -4.94 8.73 6.50
C LEU A 27 -5.41 10.18 6.60
N HIS A 28 -5.22 10.98 5.55
CA HIS A 28 -5.73 12.35 5.51
C HIS A 28 -7.27 12.37 5.55
N SER A 29 -7.93 11.52 4.76
CA SER A 29 -9.38 11.39 4.73
C SER A 29 -9.94 10.91 6.08
N LEU A 30 -9.23 10.00 6.74
CA LEU A 30 -9.53 9.51 8.08
C LEU A 30 -9.16 10.49 9.19
N LYS A 31 -8.45 11.59 8.89
CA LYS A 31 -7.88 12.53 9.87
C LYS A 31 -7.05 11.82 10.94
N MET A 32 -6.23 10.86 10.52
CA MET A 32 -5.38 10.05 11.37
C MET A 32 -3.91 10.30 11.04
N LEU A 33 -3.07 10.22 12.07
CA LEU A 33 -1.62 10.21 11.94
C LEU A 33 -1.12 8.91 12.57
N HIS A 34 -0.34 8.16 11.81
CA HIS A 34 0.21 6.88 12.24
C HIS A 34 1.70 6.81 11.86
N PRO A 35 2.61 6.57 12.82
CA PRO A 35 4.05 6.70 12.57
C PRO A 35 4.65 5.55 11.74
N TYR A 36 4.04 4.36 11.78
CA TYR A 36 4.60 3.16 11.18
C TYR A 36 3.85 2.78 9.90
N CYS A 37 4.32 3.27 8.76
CA CYS A 37 3.68 3.01 7.47
C CYS A 37 4.70 2.49 6.44
N ILE A 38 4.31 1.44 5.71
CA ILE A 38 4.97 0.99 4.50
C ILE A 38 4.03 1.28 3.33
N ASP A 39 4.39 2.31 2.55
CA ASP A 39 3.61 2.72 1.38
C ASP A 39 4.24 2.14 0.11
N THR A 40 3.53 1.19 -0.51
CA THR A 40 3.97 0.53 -1.76
C THR A 40 4.17 1.51 -2.91
N SER A 41 3.50 2.66 -2.93
CA SER A 41 3.72 3.71 -3.94
C SER A 41 5.06 4.43 -3.80
N VAL A 42 5.73 4.28 -2.65
CA VAL A 42 7.02 4.91 -2.32
C VAL A 42 8.16 3.91 -2.39
N ILE A 43 7.96 2.69 -1.85
CA ILE A 43 9.02 1.66 -1.80
C ILE A 43 9.22 0.90 -3.12
N PHE A 44 8.30 1.04 -4.08
CA PHE A 44 8.44 0.56 -5.47
C PHE A 44 8.69 1.75 -6.40
N ASN A 45 9.95 2.17 -6.48
CA ASN A 45 10.38 3.33 -7.26
C ASN A 45 10.98 2.89 -8.61
N LEU A 46 10.11 2.57 -9.56
CA LEU A 46 10.53 2.06 -10.88
C LEU A 46 11.20 3.11 -11.77
N SER A 47 10.84 4.38 -11.60
CA SER A 47 11.33 5.47 -12.46
C SER A 47 12.55 6.18 -11.91
N GLY A 48 13.01 5.88 -10.70
CA GLY A 48 14.02 6.66 -9.97
C GLY A 48 13.49 8.00 -9.42
N GLU A 49 12.48 8.58 -10.07
CA GLU A 49 11.79 9.78 -9.62
C GLU A 49 10.76 9.48 -8.50
N ARG A 50 11.11 9.77 -7.24
CA ARG A 50 10.22 9.56 -6.07
C ARG A 50 8.86 10.27 -6.14
N ALA A 51 8.76 11.36 -6.91
CA ALA A 51 7.50 12.07 -7.10
C ALA A 51 6.52 11.29 -8.01
N ARG A 52 7.03 10.37 -8.82
CA ARG A 52 6.25 9.59 -9.78
C ARG A 52 5.87 8.24 -9.19
N LYS A 53 4.62 8.14 -8.74
CA LYS A 53 4.07 6.91 -8.17
C LYS A 53 3.55 5.98 -9.27
N THR A 54 4.06 4.75 -9.33
CA THR A 54 3.49 3.71 -10.21
C THR A 54 2.18 3.19 -9.62
N LYS A 55 1.17 2.98 -10.46
CA LYS A 55 -0.15 2.47 -10.04
C LYS A 55 -0.05 1.05 -9.47
N LEU A 56 -0.78 0.77 -8.39
CA LEU A 56 -0.84 -0.56 -7.76
C LEU A 56 -1.11 -1.70 -8.75
N LYS A 57 -2.06 -1.53 -9.68
CA LYS A 57 -2.37 -2.56 -10.69
C LYS A 57 -1.18 -2.93 -11.59
N VAL A 58 -0.29 -1.97 -11.84
CA VAL A 58 0.93 -2.21 -12.63
C VAL A 58 1.92 -2.98 -11.77
N LEU A 59 2.15 -2.54 -10.53
CA LEU A 59 3.04 -3.26 -9.60
C LEU A 59 2.58 -4.71 -9.38
N SER A 60 1.28 -4.92 -9.16
CA SER A 60 0.69 -6.25 -9.00
C SER A 60 0.90 -7.13 -10.25
N ALA A 61 0.70 -6.57 -11.44
CA ALA A 61 0.89 -7.32 -12.68
C ALA A 61 2.36 -7.69 -12.91
N GLU A 62 3.28 -6.75 -12.67
CA GLU A 62 4.72 -6.95 -12.93
C GLU A 62 5.39 -7.85 -11.87
N PHE A 63 5.06 -7.69 -10.59
CA PHE A 63 5.80 -8.34 -9.50
C PHE A 63 5.08 -9.53 -8.88
N LEU A 64 3.77 -9.62 -9.00
CA LEU A 64 2.98 -10.75 -8.50
C LEU A 64 2.40 -11.61 -9.62
N GLY A 65 2.42 -11.14 -10.88
CA GLY A 65 1.71 -11.78 -11.98
C GLY A 65 0.18 -11.70 -11.83
N GLU A 66 -0.32 -10.84 -10.93
CA GLU A 66 -1.73 -10.75 -10.58
C GLU A 66 -2.39 -9.52 -11.22
N ARG A 67 -3.48 -9.73 -11.96
CA ARG A 67 -4.26 -8.65 -12.55
C ARG A 67 -5.44 -8.28 -11.64
N ILE A 68 -5.30 -7.18 -10.91
CA ILE A 68 -6.33 -6.63 -10.01
C ILE A 68 -7.11 -5.48 -10.68
N GLN A 69 -8.22 -5.04 -10.06
CA GLN A 69 -9.04 -3.90 -10.48
C GLN A 69 -9.67 -4.03 -11.89
N ASN A 70 -9.93 -5.25 -12.35
CA ASN A 70 -10.47 -5.51 -13.70
C ASN A 70 -12.00 -5.55 -13.78
N LYS A 71 -12.71 -5.49 -12.64
CA LYS A 71 -14.16 -5.62 -12.62
C LYS A 71 -14.83 -4.29 -13.01
N PRO A 72 -15.88 -4.32 -13.86
CA PRO A 72 -16.74 -3.15 -14.05
C PRO A 72 -17.50 -2.88 -12.74
N GLY A 73 -17.22 -1.75 -12.09
CA GLY A 73 -17.80 -1.41 -10.78
C GLY A 73 -16.91 -0.61 -9.84
N GLY A 74 -15.65 -0.37 -10.22
CA GLY A 74 -14.68 0.33 -9.39
C GLY A 74 -13.69 -0.63 -8.73
N HIS A 75 -12.90 -0.12 -7.79
CA HIS A 75 -11.88 -0.91 -7.09
C HIS A 75 -12.49 -1.64 -5.90
N ASP A 76 -11.91 -2.79 -5.56
CA ASP A 76 -12.22 -3.53 -4.34
C ASP A 76 -11.12 -3.28 -3.32
N SER A 77 -11.45 -2.63 -2.20
CA SER A 77 -10.49 -2.28 -1.16
C SER A 77 -9.82 -3.51 -0.53
N VAL A 78 -10.51 -4.66 -0.49
CA VAL A 78 -9.94 -5.91 0.04
C VAL A 78 -8.90 -6.47 -0.92
N GLU A 79 -9.19 -6.44 -2.23
CA GLU A 79 -8.24 -6.84 -3.28
C GLU A 79 -7.00 -5.95 -3.25
N ASP A 80 -7.18 -4.64 -3.16
CA ASP A 80 -6.09 -3.66 -3.12
C ASP A 80 -5.21 -3.83 -1.86
N ALA A 81 -5.82 -4.02 -0.69
CA ALA A 81 -5.09 -4.26 0.56
C ALA A 81 -4.29 -5.57 0.51
N ALA A 82 -4.89 -6.64 -0.03
CA ALA A 82 -4.21 -7.92 -0.20
C ALA A 82 -3.03 -7.83 -1.17
N ALA A 83 -3.19 -7.12 -2.30
CA ALA A 83 -2.11 -6.89 -3.26
C ALA A 83 -0.95 -6.09 -2.64
N CYS A 84 -1.25 -5.07 -1.84
CA CYS A 84 -0.22 -4.30 -1.12
C CYS A 84 0.57 -5.20 -0.16
N MET A 85 -0.10 -6.05 0.61
CA MET A 85 0.54 -6.98 1.53
C MET A 85 1.49 -7.94 0.79
N LYS A 86 1.02 -8.56 -0.29
CA LYS A 86 1.83 -9.47 -1.12
C LYS A 86 3.06 -8.77 -1.72
N LEU A 87 2.91 -7.53 -2.20
CA LEU A 87 4.03 -6.75 -2.73
C LEU A 87 5.09 -6.49 -1.65
N VAL A 88 4.67 -6.11 -0.43
CA VAL A 88 5.61 -5.89 0.68
C VAL A 88 6.30 -7.19 1.06
N GLN A 89 5.57 -8.31 1.17
CA GLN A 89 6.15 -9.62 1.44
C GLN A 89 7.18 -10.01 0.38
N ALA A 90 6.85 -9.86 -0.91
CA ALA A 90 7.77 -10.13 -2.01
C ALA A 90 9.04 -9.28 -1.92
N LYS A 91 8.94 -7.98 -1.58
CA LYS A 91 10.12 -7.13 -1.39
C LYS A 91 10.97 -7.58 -0.20
N LEU A 92 10.35 -8.00 0.91
CA LEU A 92 11.04 -8.49 2.10
C LEU A 92 11.74 -9.84 1.88
N GLU A 93 11.22 -10.68 0.99
CA GLU A 93 11.86 -11.95 0.59
C GLU A 93 13.07 -11.73 -0.32
N HIS A 94 13.17 -10.57 -0.95
CA HIS A 94 14.31 -10.15 -1.79
C HIS A 94 15.24 -9.20 -1.03
N THR A 95 16.07 -8.45 -1.76
CA THR A 95 16.95 -7.42 -1.18
C THR A 95 16.21 -6.10 -0.98
N ILE A 96 16.75 -5.23 -0.12
CA ILE A 96 16.19 -3.89 0.13
C ILE A 96 16.11 -3.06 -1.15
N GLU A 97 17.08 -3.24 -2.05
CA GLU A 97 17.23 -2.53 -3.33
C GLU A 97 16.33 -3.10 -4.44
N TRP A 98 15.70 -4.26 -4.23
CA TRP A 98 14.83 -4.86 -5.22
C TRP A 98 13.68 -3.90 -5.57
N VAL A 99 13.57 -3.53 -6.85
CA VAL A 99 12.58 -2.58 -7.39
C VAL A 99 12.76 -1.13 -6.90
N ASP A 100 13.99 -0.75 -6.56
CA ASP A 100 14.41 0.64 -6.44
C ASP A 100 15.35 0.95 -7.61
N ALA A 101 14.88 1.74 -8.58
CA ALA A 101 15.75 2.27 -9.62
C ALA A 101 16.59 3.38 -8.97
N VAL A 102 17.83 3.03 -8.62
CA VAL A 102 18.84 3.96 -8.08
C VAL A 102 19.39 4.85 -9.19
#